data_AF-A0A2P2KTF2-F1
#
_entry.id   AF-A0A2P2KTF2-F1
#
_cell.length_a   1.000
_cell.length_b   1.000
_cell.length_c   1.000
_cell.angle_alpha   90.00
_cell.angle_beta   90.00
_cell.angle_gamma   90.00
#
_symmetry.space_group_name_H-M   'P 1'
#
loop_
_entity.id
_entity.type
_entity.pdbx_description
1 polymer ?
#
loop_
_entity_poly.entity_id
_entity_poly.type
_entity_poly.pdbx_seq_one_letter_code
_entity_poly.pdbx_strand_id
1 'polypeptide(L)'
;MQEFIHQKLNFILSTAPMWDRLELKGNKYVIGDFLEFKGKQEDVKALRNIKRSKVNRLVIQKTSMFGLAHSKLQVLYSPRDYRSEGASGSEWKEATVRSSTEVVFQPVNSAKVRKFKLASIISMSLSA
;
A
#
# COMPACT_ATOMS: atom_id res chain seq x y z
N MET A 1 -31.87 3.65 18.52
CA MET A 1 -31.24 3.51 17.18
C MET A 1 -29.94 4.31 17.08
N GLN A 2 -29.94 5.58 17.48
CA GLN A 2 -28.77 6.46 17.42
C GLN A 2 -27.59 6.00 18.28
N GLU A 3 -27.82 5.46 19.49
CA GLU A 3 -26.75 4.94 20.35
C GLU A 3 -26.01 3.74 19.76
N PHE A 4 -26.70 2.85 19.05
CA PHE A 4 -26.08 1.67 18.42
C PHE A 4 -25.17 2.07 17.25
N ILE A 5 -25.58 3.11 16.50
CA ILE A 5 -24.75 3.71 15.45
C ILE A 5 -23.51 4.37 16.05
N HIS A 6 -23.66 5.12 17.15
CA HIS A 6 -22.53 5.74 17.86
C HIS A 6 -21.57 4.70 18.46
N GLN A 7 -22.08 3.64 19.07
CA GLN A 7 -21.25 2.56 19.63
C GLN A 7 -20.50 1.80 18.52
N LYS A 8 -21.17 1.49 17.41
CA LYS A 8 -20.54 0.85 16.25
C LYS A 8 -19.49 1.76 15.61
N LEU A 9 -19.77 3.06 15.49
CA LEU A 9 -18.81 4.04 14.99
C LEU A 9 -17.60 4.15 15.93
N ASN A 10 -17.81 4.26 17.24
CA ASN A 10 -16.74 4.30 18.23
C ASN A 10 -15.91 3.01 18.22
N PHE A 11 -16.53 1.85 18.07
CA PHE A 11 -15.83 0.57 17.91
C PHE A 11 -14.98 0.55 16.63
N ILE A 12 -15.54 0.99 15.50
CA ILE A 12 -14.82 1.08 14.22
C ILE A 12 -13.66 2.09 14.31
N LEU A 13 -13.85 3.26 14.93
CA LEU A 13 -12.82 4.28 15.08
C LEU A 13 -11.73 3.89 16.09
N SER A 14 -12.10 3.18 17.16
CA SER A 14 -11.13 2.66 18.15
C SER A 14 -10.37 1.42 17.66
N THR A 15 -10.90 0.71 16.67
CA THR A 15 -10.25 -0.46 16.04
C THR A 15 -9.73 -0.17 14.63
N ALA A 16 -9.95 1.03 14.10
CA ALA A 16 -9.45 1.45 12.80
C ALA A 16 -7.93 1.32 12.84
N PRO A 17 -7.32 0.56 11.91
CA PRO A 17 -5.88 0.34 11.94
C PRO A 17 -5.20 1.71 11.81
N MET A 18 -4.57 2.18 12.89
CA MET A 18 -3.86 3.46 12.93
C MET A 18 -2.58 3.43 12.08
N TRP A 19 -2.15 2.24 11.69
CA TRP A 19 -0.88 1.99 11.01
C TRP A 19 -1.09 1.30 9.68
N ASP A 20 -0.17 1.58 8.76
CA ASP A 20 -0.07 0.89 7.49
C ASP A 20 0.43 -0.55 7.71
N ARG A 21 0.07 -1.43 6.79
CA ARG A 21 0.45 -2.84 6.82
C ARG A 21 1.18 -3.20 5.54
N LEU A 22 2.35 -3.80 5.69
CA LEU A 22 3.17 -4.35 4.62
C LEU A 22 3.16 -5.87 4.73
N GLU A 23 2.67 -6.54 3.69
CA GLU A 23 2.72 -8.00 3.57
C GLU A 23 3.89 -8.40 2.68
N LEU A 24 4.81 -9.19 3.23
CA LEU A 24 6.01 -9.67 2.55
C LEU A 24 5.86 -11.15 2.18
N LYS A 25 6.60 -11.56 1.15
CA LYS A 25 6.74 -12.98 0.79
C LYS A 25 7.21 -13.82 1.98
N GLY A 26 6.69 -15.05 2.06
CA GLY A 26 6.92 -15.94 3.19
C GLY A 26 6.02 -15.64 4.40
N ASN A 27 4.82 -15.09 4.16
CA ASN A 27 3.79 -14.80 5.17
C ASN A 27 4.28 -13.93 6.35
N LYS A 28 5.14 -12.96 6.06
CA LYS A 28 5.65 -12.01 7.06
C LYS A 28 4.89 -10.68 6.94
N TYR A 29 4.52 -10.11 8.07
CA TYR A 29 3.85 -8.82 8.13
C TYR A 29 4.71 -7.79 8.88
N VAL A 30 4.72 -6.56 8.39
CA VAL A 30 5.30 -5.40 9.06
C VAL A 30 4.21 -4.35 9.21
N ILE A 31 4.04 -3.82 10.41
CA ILE A 31 3.07 -2.77 10.73
C ILE A 31 3.86 -1.50 11.04
N GLY A 32 3.38 -0.34 10.59
CA GLY A 32 4.06 0.94 10.77
C GLY A 32 3.62 2.00 9.76
N ASP A 33 4.48 2.95 9.46
CA ASP A 33 4.15 4.08 8.59
C ASP A 33 4.85 3.96 7.24
N PHE A 34 4.06 4.02 6.17
CA PHE A 34 4.57 4.24 4.82
C PHE A 34 5.03 5.69 4.68
N LEU A 35 6.27 5.87 4.22
CA LEU A 35 6.85 7.20 4.02
C LEU A 35 6.86 7.58 2.54
N GLU A 36 7.56 6.80 1.72
CA GLU A 36 7.76 7.11 0.30
C GLU A 36 8.26 5.91 -0.51
N PHE A 37 8.28 6.05 -1.83
CA PHE A 37 8.99 5.13 -2.72
C PHE A 37 10.39 5.67 -3.05
N LYS A 38 11.38 4.78 -3.13
CA LYS A 38 12.74 5.06 -3.61
C LYS A 38 13.10 4.18 -4.79
N GLY A 39 13.88 4.72 -5.73
CA GLY A 39 14.27 4.00 -6.95
C GLY A 39 14.68 4.97 -8.04
N LYS A 40 14.63 4.52 -9.30
CA LYS A 40 14.85 5.44 -10.43
C LYS A 40 13.71 6.45 -10.52
N GLN A 41 14.02 7.65 -11.00
CA GLN A 41 13.09 8.78 -11.06
C GLN A 41 11.78 8.45 -11.81
N GLU A 42 11.86 7.67 -12.89
CA GLU A 42 10.69 7.22 -13.65
C GLU A 42 9.72 6.39 -12.79
N ASP A 43 10.26 5.47 -11.98
CA ASP A 43 9.46 4.58 -11.13
C ASP A 43 8.78 5.40 -10.01
N VAL A 44 9.54 6.31 -9.37
CA VAL A 44 9.00 7.21 -8.34
C VAL A 44 7.91 8.11 -8.91
N LYS A 45 8.10 8.62 -10.14
CA LYS A 45 7.10 9.44 -10.84
C LYS A 45 5.84 8.64 -11.18
N ALA A 46 5.98 7.37 -11.57
CA ALA A 46 4.85 6.49 -11.84
C ALA A 46 4.02 6.19 -10.57
N LEU A 47 4.68 6.07 -9.42
CA LEU A 47 4.03 5.76 -8.13
C LEU A 47 3.56 6.99 -7.36
N ARG A 48 3.76 8.22 -7.87
CA ARG A 48 3.49 9.48 -7.14
C ARG A 48 2.05 9.64 -6.61
N ASN A 49 1.09 8.95 -7.24
CA ASN A 49 -0.32 9.01 -6.88
C ASN A 49 -0.67 8.06 -5.72
N ILE A 50 0.23 7.11 -5.42
CA ILE A 50 0.10 6.20 -4.30
C ILE A 50 0.59 6.95 -3.06
N LYS A 51 -0.37 7.56 -2.37
CA LYS A 51 -0.18 8.24 -1.10
C LYS A 51 -1.20 7.71 -0.10
N ARG A 52 -0.83 7.75 1.18
CA ARG A 52 -1.70 7.36 2.31
C ARG A 52 -3.11 7.98 2.22
N SER A 53 -3.17 9.26 1.86
CA SER A 53 -4.41 10.03 1.69
C SER A 53 -5.19 9.77 0.40
N LYS A 54 -4.68 8.98 -0.54
CA LYS A 54 -5.35 8.76 -1.85
C LYS A 54 -5.60 7.30 -2.18
N VAL A 55 -4.86 6.39 -1.55
CA VAL A 55 -4.89 4.96 -1.83
C VAL A 55 -5.17 4.21 -0.56
N ASN A 56 -6.06 3.22 -0.64
CA ASN A 56 -6.39 2.33 0.47
C ASN A 56 -5.51 1.08 0.44
N ARG A 57 -5.36 0.47 -0.74
CA ARG A 57 -4.63 -0.80 -0.87
C ARG A 57 -3.83 -0.83 -2.16
N LEU A 58 -2.70 -1.54 -2.13
CA LEU A 58 -1.96 -1.93 -3.33
C LEU A 58 -1.52 -3.39 -3.27
N VAL A 59 -1.37 -4.00 -4.44
CA VAL A 59 -0.94 -5.39 -4.63
C VAL A 59 0.16 -5.41 -5.70
N ILE A 60 1.18 -6.22 -5.46
CA ILE A 60 2.32 -6.37 -6.37
C ILE A 60 2.16 -7.65 -7.17
N GLN A 61 2.13 -7.51 -8.50
CA GLN A 61 2.10 -8.62 -9.44
C GLN A 61 3.43 -8.69 -10.19
N LYS A 62 3.96 -9.90 -10.32
CA LYS A 62 5.17 -10.14 -11.11
C LYS A 62 4.78 -10.18 -12.58
N THR A 63 5.30 -9.25 -13.38
CA THR A 63 5.20 -9.36 -14.83
C THR A 63 6.34 -10.24 -15.30
N SER A 64 6.00 -11.44 -15.79
CA SER A 64 6.99 -12.33 -16.39
C SER A 64 7.44 -11.71 -17.71
N MET A 65 8.65 -11.16 -17.76
CA MET A 65 9.32 -10.85 -19.01
C MET A 65 10.44 -11.87 -19.18
N PHE A 66 10.24 -12.81 -20.10
CA PHE A 66 11.27 -13.71 -20.59
C PHE A 66 12.33 -12.86 -21.32
N GLY A 67 13.60 -12.97 -20.93
CA GLY A 67 14.74 -12.29 -21.59
C GLY A 67 15.46 -11.24 -20.73
N LEU A 68 16.69 -10.93 -21.11
CA LEU A 68 17.78 -10.20 -20.42
C LEU A 68 17.49 -8.76 -19.92
N ALA A 69 16.22 -8.34 -19.82
CA ALA A 69 15.82 -7.02 -19.34
C ALA A 69 15.60 -6.98 -17.81
N HIS A 70 15.71 -5.78 -17.23
CA HIS A 70 15.44 -5.57 -15.80
C HIS A 70 14.00 -6.00 -15.48
N SER A 71 13.84 -6.97 -14.57
CA SER A 71 12.53 -7.48 -14.19
C SER A 71 11.62 -6.34 -13.70
N LYS A 72 10.51 -6.13 -14.41
CA LYS A 72 9.46 -5.17 -14.06
C LYS A 72 8.43 -5.85 -13.15
N LEU A 73 7.65 -5.04 -12.44
CA LEU A 73 6.54 -5.41 -11.58
C LEU A 73 5.35 -4.51 -11.94
N GLN A 74 4.16 -5.09 -11.90
CA GLN A 74 2.91 -4.34 -12.00
C GLN A 74 2.39 -4.09 -10.59
N VAL A 75 2.14 -2.83 -10.27
CA VAL A 75 1.57 -2.36 -9.01
C VAL A 75 0.12 -2.02 -9.29
N LEU A 76 -0.79 -2.83 -8.78
CA LEU A 76 -2.22 -2.53 -8.81
C LEU A 76 -2.57 -1.81 -7.51
N TYR A 77 -3.28 -0.69 -7.58
CA TYR A 77 -3.71 0.06 -6.40
C TYR A 77 -5.16 0.53 -6.49
N SER A 78 -5.87 0.49 -5.37
CA SER A 78 -7.24 0.98 -5.25
C SER A 78 -7.25 2.40 -4.68
N PRO A 79 -7.79 3.39 -5.41
CA PRO A 79 -8.05 4.70 -4.87
C PRO A 79 -8.96 4.62 -3.64
N ARG A 80 -8.78 5.55 -2.70
CA ARG A 80 -9.68 5.68 -1.56
C ARG A 80 -10.96 6.39 -2.01
N ASP A 81 -12.10 5.77 -1.71
CA ASP A 81 -13.40 6.37 -1.93
C ASP A 81 -13.80 7.18 -0.69
N TYR A 82 -13.92 8.50 -0.87
CA TYR A 82 -14.35 9.44 0.18
C TYR A 82 -15.82 9.84 0.04
N ARG A 83 -16.53 9.36 -0.99
CA ARG A 83 -17.81 9.93 -1.42
C ARG A 83 -18.99 8.97 -1.35
N SER A 84 -18.80 7.66 -1.13
CA SER A 84 -19.91 6.69 -1.23
C SER A 84 -20.35 6.07 0.10
N GLU A 85 -21.62 6.28 0.44
CA GLU A 85 -22.42 5.35 1.25
C GLU A 85 -22.62 4.04 0.46
N GLY A 86 -21.63 3.16 0.48
CA GLY A 86 -21.77 1.80 -0.05
C GLY A 86 -21.62 1.68 -1.56
N ALA A 87 -20.71 0.79 -1.96
CA ALA A 87 -20.55 0.25 -3.31
C ALA A 87 -20.08 1.22 -4.42
N SER A 88 -18.78 1.53 -4.43
CA SER A 88 -18.04 1.65 -5.70
C SER A 88 -16.58 1.19 -5.56
N GLY A 89 -16.40 -0.04 -5.06
CA GLY A 89 -15.08 -0.67 -4.99
C GLY A 89 -14.82 -1.52 -6.22
N SER A 90 -14.28 -0.97 -7.31
CA SER A 90 -13.77 -1.83 -8.41
C SER A 90 -12.77 -1.19 -9.39
N GLU A 91 -12.47 0.12 -9.36
CA GLU A 91 -11.42 0.64 -10.25
C GLU A 91 -10.04 0.47 -9.62
N TRP A 92 -9.33 -0.60 -10.00
CA TRP A 92 -7.90 -0.72 -9.74
C TRP A 92 -7.14 0.07 -10.80
N LYS A 93 -6.23 0.94 -10.34
CA LYS A 93 -5.26 1.62 -11.19
C LYS A 93 -3.96 0.83 -11.21
N GLU A 94 -3.20 0.97 -12.27
CA GLU A 94 -1.95 0.25 -12.45
C GLU A 94 -0.76 1.18 -12.68
N ALA A 95 0.41 0.73 -12.22
CA ALA A 95 1.69 1.32 -12.55
C ALA A 95 2.71 0.19 -12.77
N THR A 96 3.58 0.34 -13.77
CA THR A 96 4.66 -0.62 -14.00
C THR A 96 5.98 -0.01 -13.57
N VAL A 97 6.72 -0.71 -12.71
CA VAL A 97 7.98 -0.23 -12.15
C VAL A 97 9.04 -1.33 -12.12
N ARG A 98 10.31 -0.96 -11.95
CA ARG A 98 11.39 -1.94 -11.77
C ARG A 98 11.27 -2.67 -10.42
N SER A 99 11.64 -3.95 -10.42
CA SER A 99 11.69 -4.81 -9.23
C SER A 99 12.63 -4.31 -8.13
N SER A 100 13.62 -3.48 -8.49
CA SER A 100 14.54 -2.82 -7.56
C SER A 100 13.97 -1.60 -6.85
N THR A 101 12.77 -1.13 -7.22
CA THR A 101 12.07 -0.04 -6.52
C THR A 101 11.77 -0.46 -5.09
N GLU A 102 11.94 0.46 -4.16
CA GLU A 102 11.86 0.22 -2.72
C GLU A 102 10.73 1.05 -2.10
N VAL A 103 10.12 0.48 -1.06
CA VAL A 103 9.24 1.17 -0.13
C VAL A 103 10.04 1.54 1.10
N VAL A 104 9.98 2.81 1.47
CA VAL A 104 10.52 3.35 2.72
C VAL A 104 9.42 3.28 3.77
N PHE A 105 9.69 2.55 4.85
CA PHE A 105 8.69 2.20 5.85
C PHE A 105 9.28 2.29 7.25
N GLN A 106 8.57 2.88 8.19
CA GLN A 106 8.96 2.97 9.60
C GLN A 106 8.13 2.00 10.42
N PRO A 107 8.68 0.87 10.90
CA PRO A 107 7.93 -0.05 11.74
C PRO A 107 7.47 0.59 13.05
N VAL A 108 6.32 0.14 13.57
CA VAL A 108 5.85 0.53 14.90
C VAL A 108 6.93 0.26 15.95
N ASN A 109 7.07 1.16 16.92
CA ASN A 109 8.06 1.10 18.00
C ASN A 109 9.53 1.09 17.55
N SER A 110 9.81 1.55 16.32
CA SER A 110 11.18 1.69 15.80
C SER A 110 11.44 3.13 15.34
N ALA A 111 12.48 3.75 15.88
CA ALA A 111 13.01 5.01 15.35
C ALA A 111 13.74 4.82 14.01
N LYS A 112 14.07 3.57 13.64
CA LYS A 112 14.78 3.25 12.40
C LYS A 112 13.80 3.01 11.26
N VAL A 113 14.02 3.75 10.18
CA VAL A 113 13.37 3.54 8.89
C VAL A 113 14.00 2.36 8.17
N ARG A 114 13.17 1.52 7.54
CA ARG A 114 13.59 0.36 6.76
C ARG A 114 13.17 0.50 5.30
N LYS A 115 13.92 -0.15 4.42
CA LYS A 115 13.63 -0.20 3.00
C LYS A 115 13.27 -1.62 2.61
N PHE A 116 12.19 -1.77 1.85
CA PHE A 116 11.70 -3.05 1.37
C PHE A 116 11.58 -3.01 -0.15
N LYS A 117 12.27 -3.91 -0.86
CA LYS A 117 12.12 -4.01 -2.32
C LYS A 117 10.71 -4.43 -2.67
N LEU A 118 10.08 -3.80 -3.67
CA LEU A 118 8.75 -4.18 -4.17
C LEU A 118 8.69 -5.65 -4.58
N ALA A 119 9.78 -6.22 -5.10
CA ALA A 119 9.85 -7.63 -5.44
C ALA A 119 9.64 -8.59 -4.25
N SER A 120 9.82 -8.11 -3.01
CA SER A 120 9.60 -8.87 -1.78
C SER A 120 8.22 -8.67 -1.15
N ILE A 121 7.46 -7.70 -1.66
CA ILE A 121 6.15 -7.29 -1.13
C ILE A 121 5.05 -8.02 -1.92
N ILE A 122 4.01 -8.47 -1.23
CA ILE A 122 2.78 -9.02 -1.82
C ILE A 122 1.72 -7.93 -1.88
N SER A 123 1.47 -7.25 -0.77
CA SER A 123 0.45 -6.20 -0.68
C SER A 123 0.78 -5.16 0.38
N MET A 124 0.19 -3.97 0.24
CA MET A 124 0.15 -2.98 1.31
C MET A 124 -1.26 -2.46 1.52
N SER A 125 -1.60 -2.22 2.79
CA SER A 125 -2.78 -1.47 3.19
C SER A 125 -2.32 -0.18 3.84
N LEU A 126 -2.83 0.95 3.35
CA LEU A 126 -2.52 2.26 3.90
C LEU A 126 -3.69 2.70 4.77
N SER A 127 -3.43 2.85 6.07
CA SER A 127 -4.32 3.51 7.02
C SER A 127 -4.47 4.98 6.65
N ALA A 128 -5.62 5.61 6.84
CA ALA A 128 -5.78 7.07 6.68
C ALA A 128 -6.77 7.58 7.72
#